data_AF-A0A841BAH2-F1
#
_entry.id   AF-A0A841BAH2-F1
#
_cell.length_a   1.000
_cell.length_b   1.000
_cell.length_c   1.000
_cell.angle_alpha   90.00
_cell.angle_beta   90.00
_cell.angle_gamma   90.00
#
_symmetry.space_group_name_H-M   'P 1'
#
loop_
_entity.id
_entity.type
_entity.pdbx_description
1 polymer ?
#
loop_
_entity_poly.entity_id
_entity_poly.type
_entity_poly.pdbx_seq_one_letter_code
_entity_poly.pdbx_strand_id
1 'polypeptide(L)'
;MTMGTAATMMSVAEVLGLTLPGAASIPAVDSAHHRMAAASGARVVDMVWEDLTITKILDERAYADAITTVLALGGSTNAVIHLIAMAGRGRIPLSVDDFDAVCSPG
;
A
#
# COMPACT_ATOMS: atom_id res chain seq x y z
N MET A 1 -1.59 11.97 -14.53
CA MET A 1 -2.06 12.26 -13.17
C MET A 1 -0.85 12.70 -12.38
N THR A 2 -0.91 13.77 -11.59
CA THR A 2 0.20 14.12 -10.67
C THR A 2 0.13 13.17 -9.47
N MET A 3 1.29 12.73 -8.95
CA MET A 3 1.36 11.86 -7.77
C MET A 3 1.14 12.66 -6.48
N GLY A 4 -0.11 13.09 -6.25
CA GLY A 4 -0.53 13.63 -4.96
C GLY A 4 -0.58 12.58 -3.86
N THR A 5 -0.83 12.99 -2.61
CA THR A 5 -0.90 12.08 -1.45
C THR A 5 -1.88 10.93 -1.69
N ALA A 6 -3.08 11.22 -2.20
CA ALA A 6 -4.11 10.20 -2.43
C ALA A 6 -3.66 9.14 -3.45
N ALA A 7 -3.18 9.56 -4.63
CA ALA A 7 -2.69 8.64 -5.66
C ALA A 7 -1.48 7.82 -5.18
N THR A 8 -0.60 8.44 -4.38
CA THR A 8 0.54 7.75 -3.75
C THR A 8 0.06 6.67 -2.78
N MET A 9 -0.84 7.01 -1.86
CA MET A 9 -1.35 6.07 -0.86
C MET A 9 -2.23 4.98 -1.46
N MET A 10 -2.94 5.25 -2.57
CA MET A 10 -3.65 4.20 -3.34
C MET A 10 -2.65 3.18 -3.91
N SER A 11 -1.57 3.64 -4.52
CA SER A 11 -0.53 2.76 -5.08
C SER A 11 0.18 1.95 -3.97
N VAL A 12 0.48 2.61 -2.85
CA VAL A 12 1.05 1.96 -1.66
C VAL A 12 0.11 0.90 -1.10
N ALA A 13 -1.19 1.17 -0.99
CA ALA A 13 -2.14 0.19 -0.47
C ALA A 13 -2.21 -1.09 -1.32
N GLU A 14 -2.04 -0.96 -2.63
CA GLU A 14 -1.96 -2.11 -3.54
C GLU A 14 -0.67 -2.91 -3.35
N VAL A 15 0.47 -2.23 -3.23
CA VAL A 15 1.77 -2.89 -2.99
C VAL A 15 1.85 -3.55 -1.61
N LEU A 16 1.22 -2.96 -0.60
CA LEU A 16 1.06 -3.57 0.72
C LEU A 16 0.12 -4.78 0.71
N GLY A 17 -0.53 -5.10 -0.41
CA GLY A 17 -1.48 -6.21 -0.51
C GLY A 17 -2.81 -5.95 0.20
N LEU A 18 -3.15 -4.69 0.47
CA LEU A 18 -4.37 -4.30 1.18
C LEU A 18 -5.55 -3.98 0.24
N THR A 19 -5.30 -3.98 -1.07
CA THR A 19 -6.33 -3.83 -2.10
C THR A 19 -6.23 -4.96 -3.12
N LEU A 20 -7.27 -5.12 -3.94
CA LEU A 20 -7.22 -6.04 -5.08
C LEU A 20 -6.27 -5.51 -6.16
N PRO A 21 -5.55 -6.38 -6.87
CA PRO A 21 -4.69 -5.97 -7.97
C PRO A 21 -5.40 -5.10 -9.01
N GLY A 22 -4.78 -3.99 -9.40
CA GLY A 22 -5.30 -2.99 -10.32
C GLY A 22 -6.19 -1.92 -9.68
N ALA A 23 -6.61 -2.06 -8.41
CA ALA A 23 -7.55 -1.15 -7.76
C ALA A 23 -7.08 0.32 -7.76
N ALA A 24 -5.79 0.58 -7.57
CA ALA A 24 -5.23 1.93 -7.51
C ALA A 24 -5.33 2.68 -8.85
N SER A 25 -5.50 1.96 -9.95
CA SER A 25 -5.51 2.51 -11.31
C SER A 25 -6.90 2.75 -11.89
N ILE A 26 -7.97 2.36 -11.18
CA ILE A 26 -9.35 2.49 -11.66
C ILE A 26 -9.85 3.93 -11.42
N PRO A 27 -10.20 4.70 -12.47
CA PRO A 27 -10.79 6.03 -12.29
C PRO A 27 -12.11 5.97 -11.51
N ALA A 28 -12.38 6.96 -10.67
CA ALA A 28 -13.54 6.97 -9.78
C ALA A 28 -14.90 6.89 -10.52
N VAL A 29 -14.98 7.45 -11.74
CA VAL A 29 -16.20 7.44 -12.57
C VAL A 29 -16.32 6.20 -13.46
N ASP A 30 -15.32 5.32 -13.45
CA ASP A 30 -15.34 4.10 -14.26
C ASP A 30 -16.27 3.04 -13.65
N SER A 31 -17.06 2.37 -14.48
CA SER A 31 -17.90 1.24 -14.07
C SER A 31 -17.12 0.11 -13.38
N ALA A 32 -15.82 -0.04 -13.67
CA ALA A 32 -14.93 -0.97 -13.02
C ALA A 32 -14.79 -0.71 -11.52
N HIS A 33 -15.00 0.53 -11.06
CA HIS A 33 -14.88 0.89 -9.65
C HIS A 33 -15.96 0.17 -8.81
N HIS A 34 -17.20 0.10 -9.30
CA HIS A 34 -18.27 -0.67 -8.65
C HIS A 34 -18.00 -2.18 -8.66
N ARG A 35 -17.43 -2.71 -9.75
CA ARG A 35 -17.05 -4.14 -9.82
C ARG A 35 -15.94 -4.47 -8.84
N MET A 36 -14.92 -3.62 -8.75
CA MET A 36 -13.83 -3.74 -7.77
C MET A 36 -14.39 -3.69 -6.34
N ALA A 37 -15.33 -2.78 -6.04
CA ALA A 37 -15.93 -2.70 -4.70
C ALA A 37 -16.69 -3.98 -4.32
N ALA A 38 -17.47 -4.55 -5.25
CA ALA A 38 -18.16 -5.82 -5.04
C ALA A 38 -17.16 -6.99 -4.86
N ALA A 39 -16.09 -7.02 -5.66
CA ALA A 39 -15.04 -8.03 -5.55
C ALA A 39 -14.29 -7.94 -4.20
N SER A 40 -14.01 -6.73 -3.71
CA SER A 40 -13.40 -6.54 -2.38
C SER A 40 -14.31 -7.07 -1.26
N GLY A 41 -15.63 -6.89 -1.41
CA GLY A 41 -16.63 -7.45 -0.50
C GLY A 41 -16.63 -8.98 -0.48
N ALA A 42 -16.50 -9.63 -1.65
CA ALA A 42 -16.34 -11.08 -1.71
C ALA A 42 -15.00 -11.51 -1.08
N ARG A 43 -13.90 -10.82 -1.41
CA ARG A 43 -12.56 -11.16 -0.93
C ARG A 43 -12.46 -11.13 0.58
N VAL A 44 -13.05 -10.14 1.26
CA VAL A 44 -12.98 -10.06 2.73
C VAL A 44 -13.72 -11.21 3.41
N VAL A 45 -14.77 -11.76 2.79
CA VAL A 45 -15.46 -12.96 3.29
C VAL A 45 -14.54 -14.18 3.17
N ASP A 46 -13.86 -14.36 2.04
CA ASP A 46 -12.89 -15.44 1.85
C ASP A 46 -11.74 -15.36 2.86
N MET A 47 -11.26 -14.15 3.15
CA MET A 47 -10.22 -13.93 4.15
C MET A 47 -10.64 -14.40 5.55
N VAL A 48 -11.91 -14.30 5.92
CA VAL A 48 -12.43 -14.83 7.19
C VAL A 48 -12.30 -16.34 7.24
N TRP A 49 -12.63 -17.03 6.14
CA TRP A 49 -12.51 -18.50 6.05
C TRP A 49 -11.05 -18.97 6.01
N GLU A 50 -10.15 -18.16 5.45
CA GLU A 50 -8.71 -18.40 5.40
C GLU A 50 -7.98 -18.05 6.71
N ASP A 51 -8.68 -17.44 7.69
CA ASP A 51 -8.06 -16.78 8.84
C ASP A 51 -6.96 -15.79 8.42
N LEU A 52 -7.10 -15.14 7.25
CA LEU A 52 -6.11 -14.23 6.72
C LEU A 52 -6.28 -12.84 7.36
N THR A 53 -5.48 -12.58 8.40
CA THR A 53 -5.47 -11.29 9.09
C THR A 53 -4.46 -10.32 8.49
N ILE A 54 -4.64 -9.02 8.74
CA ILE A 54 -3.72 -7.97 8.27
C ILE A 54 -2.28 -8.20 8.75
N THR A 55 -2.07 -8.80 9.92
CA THR A 55 -0.75 -9.13 10.47
C THR A 55 -0.04 -10.28 9.73
N LYS A 56 -0.78 -11.04 8.91
CA LYS A 56 -0.21 -12.05 8.00
C LYS A 56 0.13 -11.47 6.62
N ILE A 57 -0.32 -10.26 6.32
CA ILE A 57 -0.12 -9.57 5.04
C ILE A 57 1.00 -8.54 5.17
N LEU A 58 0.98 -7.73 6.24
CA LEU A 58 1.95 -6.67 6.46
C LEU A 58 3.15 -7.22 7.22
N ASP A 59 4.27 -7.38 6.52
CA ASP A 59 5.58 -7.75 7.05
C ASP A 59 6.65 -6.72 6.63
N GLU A 60 7.89 -6.90 7.10
CA GLU A 60 9.03 -6.02 6.77
C GLU A 60 9.22 -5.87 5.25
N ARG A 61 9.00 -6.95 4.50
CA ARG A 61 9.16 -6.93 3.04
C ARG A 61 8.06 -6.10 2.37
N ALA A 62 6.80 -6.23 2.80
CA ALA A 62 5.70 -5.42 2.29
C ALA A 62 5.99 -3.92 2.45
N TYR A 63 6.55 -3.51 3.59
CA TYR A 63 6.96 -2.12 3.80
C TYR A 63 8.16 -1.71 2.92
N ALA A 64 9.16 -2.58 2.73
CA ALA A 64 10.27 -2.32 1.81
C ALA A 64 9.81 -2.14 0.35
N ASP A 65 8.88 -2.97 -0.11
CA ASP A 65 8.26 -2.88 -1.43
C ASP A 65 7.45 -1.57 -1.56
N ALA A 66 6.74 -1.17 -0.49
CA ALA A 66 6.02 0.10 -0.44
C ALA A 66 6.94 1.32 -0.52
N ILE A 67 8.07 1.33 0.20
CA ILE A 67 9.10 2.38 0.13
C ILE A 67 9.63 2.49 -1.30
N THR A 68 10.03 1.36 -1.88
CA THR A 68 10.53 1.29 -3.26
C THR A 68 9.53 1.89 -4.24
N THR A 69 8.24 1.58 -4.06
CA THR A 69 7.15 2.10 -4.89
C THR A 69 6.96 3.60 -4.74
N VAL A 70 6.97 4.13 -3.51
CA VAL A 70 6.86 5.57 -3.26
C VAL A 70 7.98 6.32 -3.97
N LEU A 71 9.22 5.83 -3.86
CA LEU A 71 10.40 6.46 -4.46
C LEU A 71 10.37 6.35 -5.99
N ALA A 72 10.05 5.17 -6.53
CA ALA A 72 9.99 4.93 -7.98
C ALA A 72 8.91 5.79 -8.68
N LEU A 73 7.79 6.06 -8.00
CA LEU A 73 6.70 6.86 -8.54
C LEU A 73 6.90 8.37 -8.34
N GLY A 74 7.94 8.80 -7.64
CA GLY A 74 8.06 10.21 -7.21
C GLY A 74 6.88 10.62 -6.33
N GLY A 75 6.47 9.72 -5.42
CA GLY A 75 5.30 9.85 -4.57
C GLY A 75 5.40 10.99 -3.56
N SER A 76 4.27 11.32 -2.95
CA SER A 76 4.19 12.36 -1.93
C SER A 76 5.06 12.05 -0.70
N THR A 77 5.73 13.07 -0.17
CA THR A 77 6.46 13.00 1.11
C THR A 77 5.58 12.60 2.29
N ASN A 78 4.25 12.83 2.21
CA ASN A 78 3.31 12.35 3.23
C ASN A 78 3.24 10.82 3.34
N ALA A 79 3.67 10.08 2.31
CA ALA A 79 3.75 8.62 2.40
C ALA A 79 4.70 8.15 3.51
N VAL A 80 5.77 8.91 3.79
CA VAL A 80 6.74 8.58 4.85
C VAL A 80 6.05 8.49 6.21
N ILE A 81 5.32 9.53 6.62
CA ILE A 81 4.65 9.56 7.93
C ILE A 81 3.55 8.49 8.03
N HIS A 82 2.83 8.21 6.93
CA HIS A 82 1.79 7.20 6.92
C HIS A 82 2.36 5.79 7.03
N LEU A 83 3.42 5.48 6.28
CA LEU A 83 4.09 4.17 6.34
C LEU A 83 4.69 3.91 7.72
N ILE A 84 5.42 4.88 8.30
CA ILE A 84 5.98 4.76 9.64
C ILE A 84 4.87 4.56 10.69
N ALA A 85 3.77 5.31 10.60
CA ALA A 85 2.63 5.15 11.53
C ALA A 85 1.97 3.77 11.41
N MET A 86 1.80 3.27 10.17
CA MET A 86 1.25 1.93 9.93
C MET A 86 2.17 0.84 10.46
N ALA A 87 3.47 0.91 10.14
CA ALA A 87 4.49 -0.05 10.61
C ALA A 87 4.55 -0.06 12.15
N GLY A 88 4.53 1.11 12.79
CA GLY A 88 4.49 1.22 14.25
C GLY A 88 3.26 0.55 14.88
N ARG A 89 2.09 0.61 14.23
CA ARG A 89 0.88 -0.12 14.68
C ARG A 89 1.05 -1.65 14.56
N GLY A 90 1.76 -2.09 13.52
CA GLY A 90 2.14 -3.50 13.30
C GLY A 90 3.34 -3.97 14.12
N ARG A 91 4.00 -3.08 14.87
CA ARG A 91 5.28 -3.32 15.56
C ARG A 91 6.40 -3.76 14.61
N ILE A 92 6.37 -3.27 13.37
CA ILE A 92 7.41 -3.48 12.38
C ILE A 92 8.39 -2.30 12.45
N PRO A 93 9.70 -2.55 12.59
CA PRO A 93 10.68 -1.49 12.62
C PRO A 93 10.72 -0.81 11.25
N LEU A 94 10.42 0.48 11.23
CA LEU A 94 10.54 1.33 10.05
C LEU A 94 10.85 2.75 10.49
N SER A 95 11.86 3.33 9.87
CA SER A 95 12.41 4.64 10.16
C SER A 95 12.55 5.47 8.87
N VAL A 96 12.94 6.74 9.02
CA VAL A 96 13.21 7.60 7.86
C VAL A 96 14.48 7.12 7.13
N ASP A 97 15.46 6.59 7.85
CA ASP A 97 16.74 6.12 7.28
C ASP A 97 16.53 4.99 6.25
N ASP A 98 15.46 4.20 6.40
CA ASP A 98 15.09 3.13 5.46
C ASP A 98 14.70 3.67 4.08
N PHE A 99 14.19 4.91 3.99
CA PHE A 99 13.89 5.57 2.71
C PHE A 99 15.17 6.06 2.03
N ASP A 100 16.11 6.59 2.81
CA ASP A 100 17.39 7.09 2.32
C ASP A 100 18.29 5.94 1.83
N ALA A 101 18.23 4.78 2.49
CA ALA A 101 18.96 3.57 2.11
C ALA A 101 18.58 3.05 0.71
N VAL A 102 17.33 3.21 0.29
CA VAL A 102 16.86 2.83 -1.05
C VAL A 102 17.26 3.87 -2.11
N CYS A 103 17.33 5.16 -1.73
CA CYS A 103 17.71 6.24 -2.64
C CYS A 103 19.21 6.32 -2.92
N SER A 104 20.04 5.85 -1.99
CA SER A 104 21.49 6.02 -2.03
C SER A 104 22.13 4.83 -2.77
N PRO A 105 22.64 4.99 -4.01
CA PRO A 105 23.50 3.98 -4.59
C PRO A 105 24.78 3.90 -3.75
N GLY A 106 25.07 2.73 -3.20
CA GLY A 106 26.39 2.44 -2.63
C GLY A 106 27.50 2.53 -3.67
#